data_AF-A0A2A6E1I7-F1
#
_entry.id   AF-A0A2A6E1I7-F1
#
_cell.length_a   1.000
_cell.length_b   1.000
_cell.length_c   1.000
_cell.angle_alpha   90.00
_cell.angle_beta   90.00
_cell.angle_gamma   90.00
#
_symmetry.space_group_name_H-M   'P 1'
#
loop_
_entity.id
_entity.type
_entity.pdbx_description
1 polymer ?
#
loop_
_entity_poly.entity_id
_entity_poly.type
_entity_poly.pdbx_seq_one_letter_code
_entity_poly.pdbx_strand_id
1 'polypeptide(L)'
;MPGPFGRASGAALFLCALHFPADMVRLGQTRLAHHATEDTGPMAYPHEWNFFERKTDRERMWILLDTSWMRRTADPERPWLVAVTVNTYGTSDRTTGKAALVSRIVRFERGLEEFLERRHGAVYVARLNTESRLEYYFYARDCEGFAETAAAIDRALAGWRVHSICRPDEEWGFYKYLEPNELERHLIRNAVILESLQARGDTAAARVVSHRMRFPSEASMLSCLESVRRSGYREVEFGRVDRADEGRQAGDEAAYQLVVCKKHRLDLDTLNAVVRELYELASAERGQYVGWGAALKPGWWKRAGLFLKKIGKPALFVLLAILLTAATAIGSRFMHDHLRDGKEVPSGKTGFASFAVFHATASVIPEDVGTRSAGIGVSGRDMRPSRQ
;
A
#
# COMPACT_ATOMS: atom_id res chain seq x y z
N MET A 1 -27.18 -26.43 -43.87
CA MET A 1 -27.72 -25.96 -42.58
C MET A 1 -26.76 -26.34 -41.46
N PRO A 2 -25.85 -25.46 -41.02
CA PRO A 2 -25.28 -25.50 -39.68
C PRO A 2 -25.78 -24.31 -38.83
N GLY A 3 -26.09 -24.56 -37.56
CA GLY A 3 -26.74 -23.63 -36.63
C GLY A 3 -25.87 -22.47 -36.14
N PRO A 4 -26.50 -21.43 -35.53
CA PRO A 4 -25.82 -20.18 -35.24
C PRO A 4 -25.10 -20.24 -33.89
N PHE A 5 -23.82 -20.59 -33.89
CA PHE A 5 -22.90 -20.14 -32.84
C PHE A 5 -22.56 -18.67 -33.10
N GLY A 6 -23.46 -17.79 -32.66
CA GLY A 6 -23.26 -16.35 -32.66
C GLY A 6 -22.29 -15.94 -31.55
N ARG A 7 -21.09 -15.52 -31.96
CA ARG A 7 -20.17 -14.60 -31.28
C ARG A 7 -20.53 -14.25 -29.83
N ALA A 8 -19.80 -14.83 -28.88
CA ALA A 8 -19.70 -14.30 -27.52
C ALA A 8 -19.06 -12.89 -27.58
N SER A 9 -19.95 -11.91 -27.70
CA SER A 9 -19.66 -10.49 -27.88
C SER A 9 -19.17 -9.88 -26.57
N GLY A 10 -17.88 -9.54 -26.48
CA GLY A 10 -17.30 -8.27 -25.99
C GLY A 10 -17.76 -7.60 -24.67
N ALA A 11 -18.71 -8.15 -23.92
CA ALA A 11 -19.36 -7.54 -22.77
C ALA A 11 -18.89 -8.12 -21.42
N ALA A 12 -18.18 -9.26 -21.44
CA ALA A 12 -17.47 -9.78 -20.27
C ALA A 12 -16.28 -8.89 -19.86
N LEU A 13 -15.82 -8.02 -20.76
CA LEU A 13 -14.61 -7.22 -20.59
C LEU A 13 -14.81 -5.88 -19.87
N PHE A 14 -16.04 -5.44 -19.63
CA PHE A 14 -16.30 -4.09 -19.09
C PHE A 14 -16.48 -4.01 -17.57
N LEU A 15 -16.83 -5.11 -16.89
CA LEU A 15 -16.62 -5.25 -15.44
C LEU A 15 -15.20 -5.75 -15.10
N CYS A 16 -14.51 -6.35 -16.08
CA CYS A 16 -13.05 -6.54 -16.08
C CYS A 16 -12.24 -5.25 -16.33
N ALA A 17 -12.90 -4.09 -16.52
CA ALA A 17 -12.24 -2.79 -16.72
C ALA A 17 -12.07 -1.97 -15.41
N LEU A 18 -12.43 -2.54 -14.26
CA LEU A 18 -11.65 -2.31 -13.06
C LEU A 18 -10.34 -3.08 -13.26
N HIS A 19 -9.19 -2.50 -12.94
CA HIS A 19 -8.06 -3.36 -12.56
C HIS A 19 -8.50 -3.92 -11.20
N PHE A 20 -9.41 -4.91 -11.21
CA PHE A 20 -10.16 -5.37 -10.06
C PHE A 20 -9.25 -5.64 -8.84
N PRO A 21 -8.03 -6.20 -9.00
CA PRO A 21 -7.07 -6.27 -7.91
C PRO A 21 -6.59 -4.89 -7.42
N ALA A 22 -6.18 -3.99 -8.31
CA ALA A 22 -5.61 -2.69 -7.94
C ALA A 22 -6.65 -1.69 -7.41
N ASP A 23 -7.88 -1.71 -7.94
CA ASP A 23 -8.97 -0.85 -7.48
C ASP A 23 -9.56 -1.36 -6.15
N MET A 24 -9.58 -2.68 -5.92
CA MET A 24 -9.99 -3.26 -4.63
C MET A 24 -8.89 -3.17 -3.57
N VAL A 25 -7.62 -3.29 -3.96
CA VAL A 25 -6.46 -2.90 -3.13
C VAL A 25 -6.58 -1.42 -2.76
N ARG A 26 -6.89 -0.54 -3.72
CA ARG A 26 -7.13 0.88 -3.43
C ARG A 26 -8.32 1.09 -2.50
N LEU A 27 -9.43 0.35 -2.63
CA LEU A 27 -10.57 0.44 -1.71
C LEU A 27 -10.22 -0.07 -0.30
N GLY A 28 -9.43 -1.13 -0.17
CA GLY A 28 -8.87 -1.58 1.10
C GLY A 28 -7.92 -0.54 1.71
N GLN A 29 -6.99 -0.02 0.91
CA GLN A 29 -6.05 1.04 1.29
C GLN A 29 -6.74 2.37 1.62
N THR A 30 -7.87 2.69 0.97
CA THR A 30 -8.65 3.90 1.26
C THR A 30 -9.24 3.80 2.67
N ARG A 31 -9.76 2.63 3.06
CA ARG A 31 -10.21 2.39 4.44
C ARG A 31 -9.06 2.39 5.46
N LEU A 32 -7.91 1.81 5.11
CA LEU A 32 -6.69 1.90 5.94
C LEU A 32 -6.26 3.36 6.15
N ALA A 33 -6.33 4.18 5.10
CA ALA A 33 -5.98 5.59 5.16
C ALA A 33 -6.98 6.43 5.97
N HIS A 34 -8.29 6.11 5.89
CA HIS A 34 -9.32 6.79 6.68
C HIS A 34 -9.20 6.48 8.19
N HIS A 35 -9.01 5.21 8.55
CA HIS A 35 -8.84 4.80 9.96
C HIS A 35 -7.53 5.31 10.58
N ALA A 36 -6.49 5.55 9.79
CA ALA A 36 -5.28 6.21 10.28
C ALA A 36 -5.48 7.68 10.71
N THR A 37 -6.63 8.29 10.39
CA THR A 37 -6.93 9.71 10.65
C THR A 37 -8.05 9.98 11.66
N GLU A 38 -8.75 8.95 12.13
CA GLU A 38 -9.81 9.10 13.14
C GLU A 38 -9.23 8.92 14.56
N ASP A 39 -9.18 10.02 15.32
CA ASP A 39 -8.85 10.03 16.75
C ASP A 39 -10.03 9.43 17.53
N THR A 40 -9.92 8.14 17.84
CA THR A 40 -10.97 7.42 18.54
C THR A 40 -10.91 7.75 20.04
N GLY A 41 -12.01 8.27 20.60
CA GLY A 41 -12.11 8.75 21.99
C GLY A 41 -11.73 7.74 23.10
N PRO A 42 -11.78 8.16 24.38
CA PRO A 42 -10.99 7.58 25.49
C PRO A 42 -11.35 6.14 25.95
N MET A 43 -12.24 5.43 25.26
CA MET A 43 -12.55 4.00 25.48
C MET A 43 -12.52 3.17 24.20
N ALA A 44 -12.06 3.74 23.09
CA ALA A 44 -11.95 3.04 21.83
C ALA A 44 -10.59 2.34 21.74
N TYR A 45 -10.62 1.01 21.71
CA TYR A 45 -9.43 0.24 21.40
C TYR A 45 -9.00 0.51 19.95
N PRO A 46 -7.70 0.69 19.67
CA PRO A 46 -7.25 0.96 18.32
C PRO A 46 -7.53 -0.25 17.43
N HIS A 47 -8.30 -0.03 16.36
CA HIS A 47 -8.52 -1.01 15.30
C HIS A 47 -7.20 -1.32 14.59
N GLU A 48 -6.98 -2.59 14.23
CA GLU A 48 -5.76 -3.06 13.54
C GLU A 48 -6.15 -3.65 12.19
N TRP A 49 -6.51 -2.80 11.24
CA TRP A 49 -6.95 -3.22 9.91
C TRP A 49 -5.78 -3.75 9.06
N ASN A 50 -5.92 -4.96 8.53
CA ASN A 50 -4.96 -5.61 7.64
C ASN A 50 -5.63 -6.06 6.35
N PHE A 51 -4.94 -5.89 5.22
CA PHE A 51 -5.42 -6.29 3.91
C PHE A 51 -4.49 -7.33 3.28
N PHE A 52 -5.03 -8.47 2.86
CA PHE A 52 -4.25 -9.55 2.27
C PHE A 52 -5.05 -10.37 1.26
N GLU A 53 -4.30 -11.16 0.49
CA GLU A 53 -4.83 -12.05 -0.53
C GLU A 53 -4.76 -13.48 -0.04
N ARG A 54 -5.89 -14.18 -0.11
CA ARG A 54 -5.99 -15.62 0.11
C ARG A 54 -6.29 -16.32 -1.22
N LYS A 55 -5.49 -17.34 -1.56
CA LYS A 55 -5.75 -18.20 -2.71
C LYS A 55 -6.15 -19.58 -2.21
N THR A 56 -7.26 -20.08 -2.72
CA THR A 56 -7.73 -21.46 -2.52
C THR A 56 -7.84 -22.13 -3.88
N ASP A 57 -8.01 -23.46 -3.91
CA ASP A 57 -8.24 -24.19 -5.16
C ASP A 57 -9.50 -23.73 -5.91
N ARG A 58 -10.46 -23.14 -5.20
CA ARG A 58 -11.77 -22.74 -5.73
C ARG A 58 -11.81 -21.28 -6.17
N GLU A 59 -11.14 -20.41 -5.42
CA GLU A 59 -11.25 -18.98 -5.64
C GLU A 59 -10.10 -18.18 -5.03
N ARG A 60 -9.96 -16.97 -5.56
CA ARG A 60 -9.09 -15.91 -5.07
C ARG A 60 -9.91 -14.90 -4.27
N MET A 61 -9.45 -14.59 -3.07
CA MET A 61 -10.14 -13.69 -2.15
C MET A 61 -9.19 -12.56 -1.72
N TRP A 62 -9.72 -11.35 -1.62
CA TRP A 62 -9.05 -10.24 -0.95
C TRP A 62 -9.79 -9.93 0.35
N ILE A 63 -9.08 -10.07 1.45
CA ILE A 63 -9.64 -9.97 2.80
C ILE A 63 -9.11 -8.69 3.43
N LEU A 64 -10.03 -7.84 3.88
CA LEU A 64 -9.76 -6.76 4.82
C LEU A 64 -10.27 -7.24 6.19
N LEU A 65 -9.40 -7.34 7.18
CA LEU A 65 -9.71 -7.89 8.49
C LEU A 65 -9.20 -6.94 9.59
N ASP A 66 -10.03 -6.67 10.60
CA ASP A 66 -9.56 -6.03 11.84
C ASP A 66 -8.93 -7.09 12.74
N THR A 67 -7.60 -7.14 12.76
CA THR A 67 -6.85 -8.12 13.56
C THR A 67 -6.74 -7.74 15.04
N SER A 68 -7.31 -6.61 15.47
CA SER A 68 -7.30 -6.21 16.88
C SER A 68 -8.02 -7.21 17.79
N TRP A 69 -8.90 -8.03 17.21
CA TRP A 69 -9.64 -9.11 17.86
C TRP A 69 -8.87 -10.43 17.96
N MET A 70 -7.78 -10.64 17.20
CA MET A 70 -7.02 -11.91 17.22
C MET A 70 -6.42 -12.25 18.60
N ARG A 71 -6.08 -11.21 19.38
CA ARG A 71 -5.48 -11.38 20.72
C ARG A 71 -6.52 -11.48 21.83
N ARG A 72 -7.81 -11.52 21.48
CA ARG A 72 -8.93 -11.49 22.41
C ARG A 72 -9.63 -12.82 22.43
N THR A 73 -10.28 -13.11 23.55
CA THR A 73 -11.35 -14.10 23.57
C THR A 73 -12.50 -13.59 22.71
N ALA A 74 -13.32 -14.51 22.18
CA ALA A 74 -14.57 -14.15 21.52
C ALA A 74 -15.37 -13.21 22.45
N ASP A 75 -16.02 -12.20 21.86
CA ASP A 75 -16.79 -11.24 22.63
C ASP A 75 -18.15 -11.84 23.01
N PRO A 76 -18.38 -12.17 24.30
CA PRO A 76 -19.62 -12.82 24.72
C PRO A 76 -20.84 -11.90 24.57
N GLU A 77 -20.64 -10.57 24.48
CA GLU A 77 -21.76 -9.65 24.21
C GLU A 77 -22.23 -9.73 22.77
N ARG A 78 -21.43 -10.27 21.85
CA ARG A 78 -21.73 -10.29 20.41
C ARG A 78 -21.61 -11.70 19.82
N PRO A 79 -22.54 -12.62 20.17
CA PRO A 79 -22.47 -14.01 19.76
C PRO A 79 -23.05 -14.29 18.37
N TRP A 80 -23.51 -13.28 17.63
CA TRP A 80 -24.19 -13.46 16.35
C TRP A 80 -23.35 -12.96 15.19
N LEU A 81 -23.07 -13.83 14.22
CA LEU A 81 -22.47 -13.45 12.95
C LEU A 81 -23.54 -12.85 12.04
N VAL A 82 -23.33 -11.61 11.62
CA VAL A 82 -24.06 -10.97 10.53
C VAL A 82 -23.19 -10.96 9.29
N ALA A 83 -23.70 -11.49 8.18
CA ALA A 83 -23.04 -11.40 6.88
C ALA A 83 -23.96 -10.74 5.85
N VAL A 84 -23.42 -9.78 5.12
CA VAL A 84 -24.10 -9.09 4.01
C VAL A 84 -23.31 -9.32 2.75
N THR A 85 -23.88 -10.11 1.84
CA THR A 85 -23.29 -10.49 0.55
C THR A 85 -23.95 -9.68 -0.55
N VAL A 86 -23.14 -8.93 -1.29
CA VAL A 86 -23.56 -8.14 -2.43
C VAL A 86 -22.98 -8.80 -3.67
N ASN A 87 -23.85 -9.32 -4.54
CA ASN A 87 -23.43 -9.92 -5.79
C ASN A 87 -23.10 -8.81 -6.81
N THR A 88 -21.91 -8.89 -7.40
CA THR A 88 -21.41 -7.90 -8.35
C THR A 88 -21.67 -8.29 -9.81
N TYR A 89 -22.19 -9.50 -10.09
CA TYR A 89 -22.58 -9.90 -11.44
C TYR A 89 -23.76 -9.07 -11.97
N GLY A 90 -23.60 -8.53 -13.17
CA GLY A 90 -24.69 -7.87 -13.89
C GLY A 90 -25.05 -6.47 -13.41
N THR A 91 -24.28 -5.87 -12.49
CA THR A 91 -24.47 -4.48 -12.02
C THR A 91 -24.00 -3.42 -13.02
N SER A 92 -23.71 -3.83 -14.27
CA SER A 92 -23.35 -2.92 -15.36
C SER A 92 -24.59 -2.19 -15.88
N ASP A 93 -24.94 -1.09 -15.24
CA ASP A 93 -25.51 -0.01 -16.04
C ASP A 93 -24.36 0.57 -16.87
N ARG A 94 -24.41 0.36 -18.20
CA ARG A 94 -23.37 0.84 -19.14
C ARG A 94 -23.18 2.36 -19.08
N THR A 95 -24.09 3.05 -18.39
CA THR A 95 -24.12 4.50 -18.20
C THR A 95 -23.40 4.98 -16.94
N THR A 96 -23.20 4.13 -15.92
CA THR A 96 -22.59 4.55 -14.65
C THR A 96 -21.07 4.48 -14.73
N GLY A 97 -20.41 5.65 -14.66
CA GLY A 97 -18.95 5.72 -14.63
C GLY A 97 -18.34 4.98 -13.43
N LYS A 98 -17.18 4.36 -13.63
CA LYS A 98 -16.41 3.60 -12.63
C LYS A 98 -16.28 4.31 -11.27
N ALA A 99 -16.00 5.61 -11.26
CA ALA A 99 -15.87 6.38 -10.03
C ALA A 99 -17.19 6.47 -9.25
N ALA A 100 -18.33 6.63 -9.94
CA ALA A 100 -19.63 6.69 -9.30
C ALA A 100 -20.03 5.34 -8.67
N LEU A 101 -19.66 4.23 -9.30
CA LEU A 101 -19.84 2.88 -8.74
C LEU A 101 -19.03 2.71 -7.45
N VAL A 102 -17.74 3.07 -7.48
CA VAL A 102 -16.85 3.02 -6.31
C VAL A 102 -17.41 3.89 -5.17
N SER A 103 -17.81 5.13 -5.45
CA SER A 103 -18.41 6.02 -4.45
C SER A 103 -19.75 5.50 -3.90
N ARG A 104 -20.54 4.78 -4.70
CA ARG A 104 -21.78 4.12 -4.23
C ARG A 104 -21.46 3.00 -3.25
N ILE A 105 -20.46 2.16 -3.54
CA ILE A 105 -20.01 1.08 -2.65
C ILE A 105 -19.47 1.64 -1.34
N VAL A 106 -18.61 2.66 -1.38
CA VAL A 106 -18.03 3.27 -0.17
C VAL A 106 -19.11 3.88 0.73
N ARG A 107 -20.08 4.60 0.14
CA ARG A 107 -21.21 5.15 0.90
C ARG A 107 -22.09 4.05 1.50
N PHE A 108 -22.30 2.97 0.75
CA PHE A 108 -23.04 1.81 1.25
C PHE A 108 -22.31 1.15 2.43
N GLU A 109 -21.01 0.88 2.31
CA GLU A 109 -20.20 0.25 3.38
C GLU A 109 -20.30 1.05 4.69
N ARG A 110 -20.11 2.38 4.62
CA ARG A 110 -20.26 3.25 5.80
C ARG A 110 -21.67 3.26 6.36
N GLY A 111 -22.69 3.41 5.51
CA GLY A 111 -24.08 3.42 5.93
C GLY A 111 -24.51 2.08 6.53
N LEU A 112 -23.98 0.97 6.02
CA LEU A 112 -24.24 -0.37 6.52
C LEU A 112 -23.65 -0.56 7.93
N GLU A 113 -22.41 -0.13 8.13
CA GLU A 113 -21.72 -0.19 9.42
C GLU A 113 -22.49 0.56 10.49
N GLU A 114 -22.78 1.84 10.27
CA GLU A 114 -23.57 2.65 11.20
C GLU A 114 -24.99 2.09 11.44
N PHE A 115 -25.62 1.52 10.41
CA PHE A 115 -26.96 0.97 10.53
C PHE A 115 -27.01 -0.29 11.39
N LEU A 116 -26.06 -1.21 11.19
CA LEU A 116 -25.97 -2.44 11.97
C LEU A 116 -25.46 -2.19 13.39
N GLU A 117 -24.54 -1.25 13.58
CA GLU A 117 -24.09 -0.82 14.91
C GLU A 117 -25.27 -0.29 15.74
N ARG A 118 -26.06 0.64 15.19
CA ARG A 118 -27.19 1.23 15.92
C ARG A 118 -28.29 0.23 16.22
N ARG A 119 -28.60 -0.68 15.30
CA ARG A 119 -29.76 -1.57 15.41
C ARG A 119 -29.48 -2.85 16.19
N HIS A 120 -28.27 -3.39 16.05
CA HIS A 120 -27.90 -4.71 16.57
C HIS A 120 -26.64 -4.68 17.45
N GLY A 121 -26.09 -3.50 17.74
CA GLY A 121 -24.82 -3.37 18.46
C GLY A 121 -23.64 -3.99 17.73
N ALA A 122 -23.74 -4.09 16.41
CA ALA A 122 -22.81 -4.85 15.61
C ALA A 122 -21.46 -4.16 15.47
N VAL A 123 -20.39 -4.94 15.54
CA VAL A 123 -19.02 -4.49 15.25
C VAL A 123 -18.61 -5.05 13.91
N TYR A 124 -18.15 -4.17 13.03
CA TYR A 124 -17.60 -4.57 11.74
C TYR A 124 -16.20 -5.15 11.90
N VAL A 125 -15.99 -6.38 11.41
CA VAL A 125 -14.73 -7.10 11.61
C VAL A 125 -14.01 -7.43 10.31
N ALA A 126 -14.74 -7.61 9.21
CA ALA A 126 -14.10 -8.00 7.96
C ALA A 126 -14.90 -7.64 6.71
N ARG A 127 -14.18 -7.56 5.60
CA ARG A 127 -14.74 -7.60 4.24
C ARG A 127 -13.95 -8.53 3.37
N LEU A 128 -14.68 -9.33 2.60
CA LEU A 128 -14.16 -10.28 1.65
C LEU A 128 -14.61 -9.89 0.25
N ASN A 129 -13.64 -9.77 -0.64
CA ASN A 129 -13.89 -9.49 -2.04
C ASN A 129 -13.48 -10.69 -2.87
N THR A 130 -14.38 -11.14 -3.74
CA THR A 130 -14.03 -12.07 -4.83
C THR A 130 -14.31 -11.38 -6.17
N GLU A 131 -14.14 -12.12 -7.26
CA GLU A 131 -14.47 -11.64 -8.60
C GLU A 131 -15.97 -11.35 -8.76
N SER A 132 -16.83 -11.98 -7.95
CA SER A 132 -18.29 -11.99 -8.12
C SER A 132 -19.08 -11.48 -6.94
N ARG A 133 -18.44 -11.28 -5.79
CA ARG A 133 -19.13 -10.87 -4.57
C ARG A 133 -18.30 -9.95 -3.70
N LEU A 134 -19.03 -9.15 -2.96
CA LEU A 134 -18.56 -8.25 -1.93
C LEU A 134 -19.29 -8.63 -0.64
N GLU A 135 -18.55 -9.15 0.32
CA GLU A 135 -19.09 -9.67 1.57
C GLU A 135 -18.62 -8.81 2.74
N TYR A 136 -19.55 -8.43 3.60
CA TYR A 136 -19.30 -7.65 4.80
C TYR A 136 -19.68 -8.48 6.03
N TYR A 137 -18.80 -8.55 7.00
CA TYR A 137 -18.96 -9.37 8.19
C TYR A 137 -18.92 -8.54 9.46
N PHE A 138 -19.90 -8.80 10.32
CA PHE A 138 -20.07 -8.13 11.60
C PHE A 138 -20.39 -9.16 12.69
N TYR A 139 -20.07 -8.83 13.93
CA TYR A 139 -20.58 -9.55 15.10
C TYR A 139 -21.54 -8.67 15.89
N ALA A 140 -22.75 -9.16 16.11
CA ALA A 140 -23.89 -8.45 16.68
C ALA A 140 -24.31 -9.01 18.04
N ARG A 141 -24.95 -8.17 18.85
CA ARG A 141 -25.49 -8.55 20.16
C ARG A 141 -26.68 -9.49 20.07
N ASP A 142 -27.49 -9.31 19.04
CA ASP A 142 -28.70 -10.07 18.78
C ASP A 142 -29.03 -10.11 17.28
N CYS A 143 -30.07 -10.87 16.94
CA CYS A 143 -30.68 -10.91 15.60
C CYS A 143 -32.17 -10.51 15.65
N GLU A 144 -32.62 -9.80 16.68
CA GLU A 144 -34.04 -9.49 16.86
C GLU A 144 -34.51 -8.51 15.78
N GLY A 145 -35.58 -8.87 15.06
CA GLY A 145 -36.06 -8.05 13.94
C GLY A 145 -35.03 -7.90 12.80
N PHE A 146 -34.18 -8.91 12.61
CA PHE A 146 -33.19 -8.93 11.53
C PHE A 146 -33.86 -9.05 10.14
N ALA A 147 -35.06 -9.63 10.03
CA ALA A 147 -35.78 -9.69 8.77
C ALA A 147 -36.09 -8.28 8.22
N GLU A 148 -36.50 -7.36 9.08
CA GLU A 148 -36.73 -5.95 8.74
C GLU A 148 -35.43 -5.23 8.40
N THR A 149 -34.35 -5.54 9.12
CA THR A 149 -33.00 -5.05 8.82
C THR A 149 -32.54 -5.49 7.44
N ALA A 150 -32.66 -6.79 7.12
CA ALA A 150 -32.30 -7.34 5.82
C ALA A 150 -33.12 -6.70 4.69
N ALA A 151 -34.42 -6.52 4.89
CA ALA A 151 -35.27 -5.82 3.92
C ALA A 151 -34.87 -4.34 3.72
N ALA A 152 -34.38 -3.67 4.77
CA ALA A 152 -33.87 -2.30 4.66
C ALA A 152 -32.54 -2.24 3.88
N ILE A 153 -31.63 -3.20 4.12
CA ILE A 153 -30.36 -3.33 3.39
C ILE A 153 -30.62 -3.58 1.90
N ASP A 154 -31.55 -4.48 1.57
CA ASP A 154 -31.93 -4.79 0.19
C ASP A 154 -32.45 -3.53 -0.54
N ARG A 155 -33.33 -2.74 0.12
CA ARG A 155 -33.81 -1.46 -0.42
C ARG A 155 -32.69 -0.43 -0.63
N ALA A 156 -31.72 -0.35 0.29
CA ALA A 156 -30.60 0.60 0.20
C ALA A 156 -29.70 0.33 -1.02
N LEU A 157 -29.64 -0.92 -1.47
CA LEU A 157 -28.91 -1.35 -2.66
C LEU A 157 -29.85 -1.77 -3.80
N ALA A 158 -31.00 -1.09 -3.95
CA ALA A 158 -31.93 -1.36 -5.03
C ALA A 158 -31.22 -1.46 -6.40
N GLY A 159 -31.53 -2.53 -7.13
CA GLY A 159 -30.89 -2.92 -8.39
C GLY A 159 -29.68 -3.84 -8.25
N TRP A 160 -29.27 -4.20 -7.03
CA TRP A 160 -28.23 -5.18 -6.75
C TRP A 160 -28.84 -6.40 -6.09
N ARG A 161 -28.23 -7.57 -6.30
CA ARG A 161 -28.62 -8.79 -5.60
C ARG A 161 -27.91 -8.85 -4.27
N VAL A 162 -28.65 -8.62 -3.19
CA VAL A 162 -28.12 -8.66 -1.82
C VAL A 162 -28.69 -9.84 -1.07
N HIS A 163 -27.86 -10.49 -0.28
CA HIS A 163 -28.25 -11.54 0.65
C HIS A 163 -27.69 -11.22 2.03
N SER A 164 -28.55 -11.16 3.04
CA SER A 164 -28.17 -10.87 4.41
C SER A 164 -28.58 -12.02 5.32
N ILE A 165 -27.66 -12.46 6.18
CA ILE A 165 -27.89 -13.51 7.16
C ILE A 165 -27.44 -13.05 8.55
N CYS A 166 -28.11 -13.56 9.57
CA CYS A 166 -27.74 -13.42 10.98
C CYS A 166 -27.85 -14.81 11.60
N ARG A 167 -26.76 -15.34 12.17
CA ARG A 167 -26.70 -16.71 12.70
C ARG A 167 -25.82 -16.77 13.95
N PRO A 168 -26.05 -17.72 14.87
CA PRO A 168 -25.19 -17.85 16.04
C PRO A 168 -23.78 -18.26 15.63
N ASP A 169 -22.79 -17.66 16.28
CA ASP A 169 -21.35 -17.95 16.20
C ASP A 169 -20.65 -17.43 17.48
N GLU A 170 -21.08 -17.94 18.64
CA GLU A 170 -20.61 -17.54 19.98
C GLU A 170 -19.08 -17.56 20.11
N GLU A 171 -18.45 -18.55 19.48
CA GLU A 171 -17.00 -18.76 19.51
C GLU A 171 -16.23 -17.92 18.47
N TRP A 172 -16.93 -17.08 17.71
CA TRP A 172 -16.36 -16.29 16.61
C TRP A 172 -15.60 -17.19 15.62
N GLY A 173 -16.12 -18.39 15.36
CA GLY A 173 -15.47 -19.40 14.55
C GLY A 173 -15.22 -18.94 13.12
N PHE A 174 -16.16 -18.17 12.55
CA PHE A 174 -15.97 -17.58 11.22
C PHE A 174 -14.87 -16.51 11.21
N TYR A 175 -14.75 -15.70 12.27
CA TYR A 175 -13.66 -14.71 12.36
C TYR A 175 -12.30 -15.41 12.44
N LYS A 176 -12.18 -16.43 13.29
CA LYS A 176 -10.97 -17.25 13.42
C LYS A 176 -10.55 -17.87 12.08
N TYR A 177 -11.52 -18.31 11.26
CA TYR A 177 -11.26 -18.79 9.91
C TYR A 177 -10.68 -17.72 8.97
N LEU A 178 -11.11 -16.46 9.12
CA LEU A 178 -10.59 -15.35 8.32
C LEU A 178 -9.18 -14.91 8.74
N GLU A 179 -8.70 -15.26 9.93
CA GLU A 179 -7.38 -14.86 10.39
C GLU A 179 -6.27 -15.24 9.41
N PRO A 180 -5.27 -14.37 9.20
CA PRO A 180 -4.19 -14.64 8.27
C PRO A 180 -3.36 -15.83 8.74
N ASN A 181 -3.10 -16.78 7.84
CA ASN A 181 -2.16 -17.87 8.09
C ASN A 181 -0.70 -17.36 8.14
N GLU A 182 0.25 -18.23 8.46
CA GLU A 182 1.67 -17.84 8.57
C GLU A 182 2.21 -17.14 7.33
N LEU A 183 1.98 -17.71 6.15
CA LEU A 183 2.41 -17.12 4.89
C LEU A 183 1.77 -15.74 4.70
N GLU A 184 0.46 -15.62 4.87
CA GLU A 184 -0.29 -14.37 4.73
C GLU A 184 0.24 -13.28 5.69
N ARG A 185 0.62 -13.65 6.93
CA ARG A 185 1.28 -12.72 7.87
C ARG A 185 2.62 -12.19 7.34
N HIS A 186 3.42 -13.02 6.66
CA HIS A 186 4.63 -12.53 5.99
C HIS A 186 4.29 -11.56 4.85
N LEU A 187 3.27 -11.84 4.06
CA LEU A 187 2.86 -10.98 2.94
C LEU A 187 2.30 -9.62 3.43
N ILE A 188 1.51 -9.61 4.49
CA ILE A 188 1.05 -8.39 5.16
C ILE A 188 2.25 -7.56 5.63
N ARG A 189 3.20 -8.21 6.33
CA ARG A 189 4.40 -7.54 6.84
C ARG A 189 5.26 -6.94 5.72
N ASN A 190 5.33 -7.60 4.57
CA ASN A 190 6.03 -7.06 3.41
C ASN A 190 5.46 -5.71 2.97
N ALA A 191 4.13 -5.56 2.91
CA ALA A 191 3.50 -4.30 2.54
C ALA A 191 3.88 -3.17 3.50
N VAL A 192 3.80 -3.42 4.82
CA VAL A 192 4.15 -2.45 5.87
C VAL A 192 5.63 -2.05 5.79
N ILE A 193 6.53 -3.01 5.63
CA ILE A 193 7.98 -2.74 5.52
C ILE A 193 8.27 -1.92 4.27
N LEU A 194 7.70 -2.30 3.11
CA LEU A 194 7.94 -1.60 1.86
C LEU A 194 7.41 -0.16 1.90
N GLU A 195 6.25 0.07 2.49
CA GLU A 195 5.70 1.42 2.68
C GLU A 195 6.63 2.27 3.57
N SER A 196 7.12 1.72 4.68
CA SER A 196 8.08 2.39 5.56
C SER A 196 9.40 2.71 4.84
N LEU A 197 9.88 1.80 3.99
CA LEU A 197 11.07 2.02 3.15
C LEU A 197 10.83 3.15 2.14
N GLN A 198 9.69 3.16 1.46
CA GLN A 198 9.31 4.21 0.51
C GLN A 198 9.17 5.57 1.19
N ALA A 199 8.54 5.65 2.36
CA ALA A 199 8.44 6.88 3.16
C ALA A 199 9.83 7.44 3.54
N ARG A 200 10.80 6.55 3.80
CA ARG A 200 12.21 6.91 4.03
C ARG A 200 12.96 7.29 2.75
N GLY A 201 12.34 7.16 1.59
CA GLY A 201 12.89 7.52 0.28
C GLY A 201 13.74 6.41 -0.36
N ASP A 202 13.53 5.17 0.05
CA ASP A 202 14.09 4.00 -0.62
C ASP A 202 13.39 3.74 -1.97
N THR A 203 14.06 3.05 -2.89
CA THR A 203 13.55 2.80 -4.25
C THR A 203 13.16 1.34 -4.48
N ALA A 204 12.25 1.03 -5.40
CA ALA A 204 11.95 -0.37 -5.75
C ALA A 204 13.04 -1.05 -6.62
N ALA A 205 14.18 -0.39 -6.84
CA ALA A 205 15.23 -0.85 -7.75
C ALA A 205 15.84 -2.19 -7.33
N ALA A 206 16.26 -2.97 -8.33
CA ALA A 206 16.86 -4.28 -8.10
C ALA A 206 18.09 -4.23 -7.19
N ARG A 207 18.13 -5.13 -6.21
CA ARG A 207 19.20 -5.25 -5.22
C ARG A 207 19.30 -6.69 -4.71
N VAL A 208 20.42 -7.00 -4.05
CA VAL A 208 20.56 -8.27 -3.34
C VAL A 208 19.69 -8.20 -2.09
N VAL A 209 18.83 -9.19 -1.94
CA VAL A 209 17.95 -9.39 -0.79
C VAL A 209 18.34 -10.72 -0.15
N SER A 210 18.53 -10.73 1.16
CA SER A 210 18.77 -11.95 1.95
C SER A 210 17.48 -12.45 2.56
N HIS A 211 17.35 -13.77 2.66
CA HIS A 211 16.20 -14.47 3.20
C HIS A 211 16.68 -15.50 4.21
N ARG A 212 15.98 -15.60 5.34
CA ARG A 212 16.30 -16.49 6.44
C ARG A 212 15.20 -17.54 6.62
N MET A 213 15.61 -18.79 6.77
CA MET A 213 14.76 -19.94 7.09
C MET A 213 15.37 -20.72 8.26
N ARG A 214 14.53 -21.42 9.03
CA ARG A 214 14.94 -22.27 10.15
C ARG A 214 14.41 -23.68 9.97
N PHE A 215 15.15 -24.67 10.46
CA PHE A 215 14.84 -26.08 10.29
C PHE A 215 15.03 -26.87 11.59
N PRO A 216 14.22 -27.93 11.81
CA PRO A 216 14.35 -28.80 12.97
C PRO A 216 15.58 -29.71 12.91
N SER A 217 16.11 -29.99 11.71
CA SER A 217 17.27 -30.87 11.52
C SER A 217 18.19 -30.40 10.40
N GLU A 218 19.45 -30.83 10.47
CA GLU A 218 20.47 -30.56 9.44
C GLU A 218 20.07 -31.14 8.08
N ALA A 219 19.54 -32.37 8.06
CA ALA A 219 19.09 -33.03 6.83
C ALA A 219 18.01 -32.21 6.10
N SER A 220 17.05 -31.66 6.85
CA SER A 220 15.98 -30.82 6.28
C SER A 220 16.54 -29.52 5.70
N MET A 221 17.47 -28.88 6.42
CA MET A 221 18.17 -27.67 5.95
C MET A 221 18.98 -27.95 4.68
N LEU A 222 19.72 -29.06 4.61
CA LEU A 222 20.52 -29.44 3.45
C LEU A 222 19.64 -29.77 2.23
N SER A 223 18.53 -30.48 2.42
CA SER A 223 17.56 -30.74 1.34
C SER A 223 16.97 -29.44 0.78
N CYS A 224 16.61 -28.50 1.67
CA CYS A 224 16.14 -27.18 1.26
C CYS A 224 17.24 -26.39 0.53
N LEU A 225 18.49 -26.45 1.00
CA LEU A 225 19.66 -25.81 0.37
C LEU A 225 19.84 -26.25 -1.09
N GLU A 226 19.70 -27.54 -1.38
CA GLU A 226 19.75 -28.06 -2.76
C GLU A 226 18.60 -27.51 -3.62
N SER A 227 17.41 -27.38 -3.05
CA SER A 227 16.24 -26.85 -3.75
C SER A 227 16.38 -25.36 -4.07
N VAL A 228 16.82 -24.54 -3.11
CA VAL A 228 17.03 -23.10 -3.34
C VAL A 228 18.19 -22.82 -4.30
N ARG A 229 19.25 -23.66 -4.33
CA ARG A 229 20.31 -23.57 -5.33
C ARG A 229 19.78 -23.77 -6.76
N ARG A 230 18.89 -24.77 -6.96
CA ARG A 230 18.22 -25.00 -8.25
C ARG A 230 17.33 -23.83 -8.67
N SER A 231 16.72 -23.13 -7.71
CA SER A 231 15.95 -21.90 -7.94
C SER A 231 16.80 -20.62 -8.15
N GLY A 232 18.13 -20.76 -8.22
CA GLY A 232 19.05 -19.66 -8.51
C GLY A 232 19.36 -18.73 -7.33
N TYR A 233 19.12 -19.18 -6.10
CA TYR A 233 19.58 -18.49 -4.89
C TYR A 233 21.05 -18.85 -4.61
N ARG A 234 21.79 -17.91 -4.02
CA ARG A 234 23.14 -18.16 -3.50
C ARG A 234 23.08 -18.30 -1.99
N GLU A 235 23.71 -19.31 -1.41
CA GLU A 235 23.89 -19.36 0.04
C GLU A 235 24.75 -18.20 0.54
N VAL A 236 24.46 -17.76 1.75
CA VAL A 236 25.24 -16.79 2.49
C VAL A 236 25.77 -17.43 3.77
N GLU A 237 24.90 -18.14 4.49
CA GLU A 237 25.20 -18.75 5.78
C GLU A 237 24.28 -19.94 6.00
N PHE A 238 24.78 -21.04 6.58
CA PHE A 238 23.94 -22.16 7.01
C PHE A 238 24.63 -22.93 8.13
N GLY A 239 23.84 -23.60 8.97
CA GLY A 239 24.36 -24.43 10.05
C GLY A 239 23.53 -24.35 11.32
N ARG A 240 24.08 -24.90 12.40
CA ARG A 240 23.45 -24.90 13.72
C ARG A 240 23.59 -23.51 14.37
N VAL A 241 22.51 -23.02 15.00
CA VAL A 241 22.51 -21.76 15.74
C VAL A 241 22.34 -22.05 17.22
N ASP A 242 23.37 -21.75 18.01
CA ASP A 242 23.35 -21.97 19.45
C ASP A 242 22.32 -21.07 20.16
N ARG A 243 21.66 -21.63 21.19
CA ARG A 243 20.53 -20.97 21.89
C ARG A 243 20.89 -19.64 22.56
N ALA A 244 22.18 -19.40 22.83
CA ALA A 244 22.65 -18.28 23.64
C ALA A 244 22.65 -16.91 22.92
N ASP A 245 22.68 -16.87 21.58
CA ASP A 245 22.91 -15.62 20.84
C ASP A 245 21.64 -14.80 20.55
N GLU A 246 20.43 -15.31 20.80
CA GLU A 246 19.19 -14.62 20.41
C GLU A 246 18.13 -14.55 21.53
N GLY A 247 18.52 -14.46 22.81
CA GLY A 247 17.59 -14.11 23.91
C GLY A 247 16.34 -15.01 24.02
N ARG A 248 16.48 -16.30 23.72
CA ARG A 248 15.35 -17.23 23.50
C ARG A 248 14.78 -17.79 24.81
N GLN A 249 13.45 -17.88 24.85
CA GLN A 249 12.69 -18.65 25.86
C GLN A 249 12.73 -20.15 25.54
N ALA A 250 12.68 -20.98 26.59
CA ALA A 250 12.71 -22.44 26.48
C ALA A 250 11.47 -22.97 25.72
N GLY A 251 11.67 -23.48 24.51
CA GLY A 251 10.60 -24.05 23.67
C GLY A 251 10.89 -24.08 22.16
N ASP A 252 11.91 -23.35 21.68
CA ASP A 252 12.24 -23.30 20.24
C ASP A 252 12.92 -24.61 19.77
N GLU A 253 12.21 -25.38 18.94
CA GLU A 253 12.62 -26.70 18.40
C GLU A 253 13.60 -26.61 17.22
N ALA A 254 13.68 -25.48 16.50
CA ALA A 254 14.52 -25.35 15.31
C ALA A 254 15.97 -24.95 15.63
N ALA A 255 16.90 -25.91 15.53
CA ALA A 255 18.32 -25.71 15.82
C ALA A 255 19.17 -25.25 14.63
N TYR A 256 18.65 -25.32 13.40
CA TYR A 256 19.41 -25.04 12.17
C TYR A 256 18.85 -23.84 11.41
N GLN A 257 19.73 -23.06 10.79
CA GLN A 257 19.41 -21.88 10.01
C GLN A 257 19.99 -22.00 8.59
N LEU A 258 19.27 -21.43 7.63
CA LEU A 258 19.72 -21.19 6.26
C LEU A 258 19.45 -19.74 5.88
N VAL A 259 20.48 -19.03 5.46
CA VAL A 259 20.42 -17.68 4.89
C VAL A 259 20.86 -17.74 3.44
N VAL A 260 19.97 -17.33 2.54
CA VAL A 260 20.23 -17.26 1.10
C VAL A 260 20.03 -15.86 0.58
N CYS A 261 20.57 -15.53 -0.59
CA CYS A 261 20.34 -14.26 -1.24
C CYS A 261 20.04 -14.39 -2.73
N LYS A 262 19.24 -13.44 -3.24
CA LYS A 262 18.93 -13.31 -4.67
C LYS A 262 18.82 -11.84 -5.03
N LYS A 263 19.20 -11.50 -6.27
CA LYS A 263 19.03 -10.15 -6.79
C LYS A 263 17.65 -10.05 -7.42
N HIS A 264 16.77 -9.24 -6.86
CA HIS A 264 15.46 -8.94 -7.43
C HIS A 264 15.01 -7.53 -7.08
N ARG A 265 13.90 -7.10 -7.70
CA ARG A 265 13.27 -5.81 -7.41
C ARG A 265 12.61 -5.84 -6.04
N LEU A 266 12.61 -4.68 -5.38
CA LEU A 266 12.01 -4.52 -4.06
C LEU A 266 10.65 -3.83 -4.18
N ASP A 267 9.77 -4.42 -4.99
CA ASP A 267 8.34 -4.10 -5.07
C ASP A 267 7.50 -5.24 -4.49
N LEU A 268 6.26 -4.94 -4.12
CA LEU A 268 5.40 -5.85 -3.36
C LEU A 268 5.14 -7.16 -4.11
N ASP A 269 4.87 -7.09 -5.41
CA ASP A 269 4.57 -8.27 -6.22
C ASP A 269 5.77 -9.21 -6.32
N THR A 270 6.95 -8.66 -6.65
CA THR A 270 8.18 -9.45 -6.76
C THR A 270 8.57 -10.07 -5.42
N LEU A 271 8.52 -9.27 -4.34
CA LEU A 271 8.87 -9.74 -3.00
C LEU A 271 7.90 -10.82 -2.51
N ASN A 272 6.59 -10.64 -2.70
CA ASN A 272 5.59 -11.62 -2.30
C ASN A 272 5.73 -12.93 -3.08
N ALA A 273 6.09 -12.89 -4.37
CA ALA A 273 6.37 -14.09 -5.15
C ALA A 273 7.60 -14.85 -4.61
N VAL A 274 8.69 -14.15 -4.31
CA VAL A 274 9.90 -14.74 -3.71
C VAL A 274 9.63 -15.32 -2.33
N VAL A 275 8.87 -14.61 -1.48
CA VAL A 275 8.50 -15.10 -0.14
C VAL A 275 7.63 -16.35 -0.23
N ARG A 276 6.66 -16.42 -1.15
CA ARG A 276 5.85 -17.63 -1.37
C ARG A 276 6.72 -18.82 -1.78
N GLU A 277 7.60 -18.63 -2.76
CA GLU A 277 8.53 -19.67 -3.22
C GLU A 277 9.37 -20.22 -2.06
N LEU A 278 10.02 -19.34 -1.30
CA LEU A 278 10.88 -19.76 -0.19
C LEU A 278 10.10 -20.34 0.99
N TYR A 279 8.87 -19.85 1.24
CA TYR A 279 7.98 -20.45 2.23
C TYR A 279 7.62 -21.88 1.86
N GLU A 280 7.21 -22.13 0.62
CA GLU A 280 6.87 -23.47 0.11
C GLU A 280 8.08 -24.42 0.17
N LEU A 281 9.26 -23.96 -0.25
CA LEU A 281 10.50 -24.75 -0.19
C LEU A 281 10.93 -25.07 1.25
N ALA A 282 10.74 -24.15 2.19
CA ALA A 282 11.04 -24.40 3.60
C ALA A 282 10.03 -25.39 4.20
N SER A 283 8.73 -25.15 3.99
CA SER A 283 7.65 -25.97 4.55
C SER A 283 7.67 -27.41 4.04
N ALA A 284 8.07 -27.65 2.78
CA ALA A 284 8.26 -29.00 2.24
C ALA A 284 9.26 -29.84 3.07
N GLU A 285 10.22 -29.19 3.72
CA GLU A 285 11.25 -29.80 4.55
C GLU A 285 10.97 -29.61 6.06
N ARG A 286 9.72 -29.35 6.44
CA ARG A 286 9.33 -29.02 7.84
C ARG A 286 10.08 -27.81 8.42
N GLY A 287 10.63 -26.97 7.55
CA GLY A 287 11.26 -25.71 7.90
C GLY A 287 10.25 -24.57 7.97
N GLN A 288 10.71 -23.46 8.53
CA GLN A 288 9.94 -22.22 8.70
C GLN A 288 10.67 -21.07 8.02
N TYR A 289 9.95 -20.32 7.20
CA TYR A 289 10.45 -19.04 6.70
C TYR A 289 10.41 -18.00 7.81
N VAL A 290 11.52 -17.30 8.04
CA VAL A 290 11.64 -16.34 9.16
C VAL A 290 11.40 -14.92 8.67
N GLY A 291 12.02 -14.55 7.54
CA GLY A 291 11.97 -13.18 7.03
C GLY A 291 13.08 -12.86 6.04
N TRP A 292 13.15 -11.59 5.68
CA TRP A 292 14.13 -11.08 4.71
C TRP A 292 14.77 -9.77 5.19
N GLY A 293 15.90 -9.44 4.59
CA GLY A 293 16.60 -8.17 4.79
C GLY A 293 17.21 -7.65 3.49
N ALA A 294 17.30 -6.33 3.38
CA ALA A 294 17.99 -5.68 2.25
C ALA A 294 18.64 -4.38 2.71
N ALA A 295 19.78 -4.06 2.09
CA ALA A 295 20.40 -2.75 2.28
C ALA A 295 19.54 -1.63 1.67
N LEU A 296 19.49 -0.47 2.34
CA LEU A 296 18.81 0.72 1.85
C LEU A 296 19.49 1.27 0.58
N LYS A 297 18.70 1.61 -0.45
CA LYS A 297 19.16 2.37 -1.63
C LYS A 297 18.34 3.65 -1.78
N PRO A 298 18.68 4.71 -1.01
CA PRO A 298 17.97 5.97 -1.09
C PRO A 298 18.02 6.52 -2.52
N GLY A 299 16.91 7.13 -2.95
CA GLY A 299 16.77 7.72 -4.28
C GLY A 299 17.84 8.75 -4.59
N TRP A 300 18.15 8.91 -5.88
CA TRP A 300 19.27 9.75 -6.33
C TRP A 300 19.12 11.22 -5.93
N TRP A 301 17.90 11.75 -5.81
CA TRP A 301 17.64 13.11 -5.34
C TRP A 301 18.05 13.33 -3.88
N LYS A 302 17.88 12.34 -3.00
CA LYS A 302 18.38 12.41 -1.61
C LYS A 302 19.91 12.26 -1.57
N ARG A 303 20.50 11.44 -2.44
CA ARG A 303 21.96 11.36 -2.61
C ARG A 303 22.55 12.68 -3.09
N ALA A 304 21.91 13.30 -4.08
CA ALA A 304 22.26 14.63 -4.58
C ALA A 304 22.08 15.68 -3.49
N GLY A 305 20.97 15.68 -2.75
CA GLY A 305 20.74 16.58 -1.60
C GLY A 305 21.78 16.45 -0.49
N LEU A 306 22.25 15.23 -0.19
CA LEU A 306 23.39 15.01 0.72
C LEU A 306 24.71 15.53 0.15
N PHE A 307 24.91 15.39 -1.17
CA PHE A 307 26.09 15.91 -1.86
C PHE A 307 26.09 17.45 -1.88
N LEU A 308 24.93 18.05 -2.15
CA LEU A 308 24.65 19.49 -2.08
C LEU A 308 24.84 20.06 -0.67
N LYS A 309 24.54 19.30 0.39
CA LYS A 309 24.85 19.69 1.78
C LYS A 309 26.33 19.64 2.12
N LYS A 310 27.12 18.80 1.43
CA LYS A 310 28.59 18.74 1.58
C LYS A 310 29.31 19.81 0.75
N ILE A 311 28.70 20.26 -0.33
CA ILE A 311 29.18 21.39 -1.12
C ILE A 311 28.83 22.66 -0.35
N GLY A 312 29.84 23.37 0.17
CA GLY A 312 29.63 24.66 0.83
C GLY A 312 28.87 25.62 -0.10
N LYS A 313 28.00 26.47 0.47
CA LYS A 313 27.22 27.50 -0.27
C LYS A 313 27.98 28.17 -1.44
N PRO A 314 29.24 28.63 -1.29
CA PRO A 314 29.96 29.26 -2.41
C PRO A 314 30.20 28.32 -3.60
N ALA A 315 30.51 27.05 -3.37
CA ALA A 315 30.74 26.08 -4.45
C ALA A 315 29.44 25.70 -5.18
N LEU A 316 28.29 25.79 -4.51
CA LEU A 316 26.98 25.61 -5.13
C LEU A 316 26.64 26.77 -6.09
N PHE A 317 26.95 28.01 -5.71
CA PHE A 317 26.78 29.18 -6.58
C PHE A 317 27.64 29.09 -7.84
N VAL A 318 28.89 28.63 -7.71
CA VAL A 318 29.79 28.42 -8.86
C VAL A 318 29.24 27.35 -9.80
N LEU A 319 28.74 26.22 -9.27
CA LEU A 319 28.20 25.13 -10.08
C LEU A 319 26.90 25.54 -10.79
N LEU A 320 26.05 26.34 -10.14
CA LEU A 320 24.85 26.94 -10.75
C LEU A 320 25.23 27.95 -11.85
N ALA A 321 26.25 28.78 -11.63
CA ALA A 321 26.75 29.72 -12.61
C ALA A 321 27.35 29.02 -13.85
N ILE A 322 28.08 27.91 -13.64
CA ILE A 322 28.60 27.06 -14.73
C ILE A 322 27.44 26.42 -15.53
N LEU A 323 26.40 25.94 -14.86
CA LEU A 323 25.23 25.39 -15.55
C LEU A 323 24.45 26.45 -16.33
N LEU A 324 24.29 27.66 -15.77
CA LEU A 324 23.64 28.78 -16.48
C LEU A 324 24.45 29.21 -17.71
N THR A 325 25.78 29.33 -17.57
CA THR A 325 26.67 29.71 -18.68
C THR A 325 26.74 28.65 -19.76
N ALA A 326 26.69 27.36 -19.41
CA ALA A 326 26.57 26.29 -20.39
C ALA A 326 25.22 26.32 -21.12
N ALA A 327 24.12 26.60 -20.42
CA ALA A 327 22.79 26.70 -21.02
C ALA A 327 22.68 27.91 -21.98
N THR A 328 23.26 29.06 -21.62
CA THR A 328 23.30 30.23 -22.51
C THR A 328 24.23 30.02 -23.70
N ALA A 329 25.35 29.31 -23.54
CA ALA A 329 26.23 28.95 -24.65
C ALA A 329 25.58 27.96 -25.64
N ILE A 330 24.77 27.02 -25.15
CA ILE A 330 24.00 26.11 -26.02
C ILE A 330 22.89 26.87 -26.75
N GLY A 331 22.17 27.76 -26.05
CA GLY A 331 21.13 28.60 -26.65
C GLY A 331 21.68 29.58 -27.69
N SER A 332 22.82 30.21 -27.44
CA SER A 332 23.45 31.15 -28.38
C SER A 332 23.99 30.43 -29.62
N ARG A 333 24.53 29.22 -29.47
CA ARG A 333 24.97 28.39 -30.61
C ARG A 333 23.80 27.90 -31.47
N PHE A 334 22.70 27.50 -30.82
CA PHE A 334 21.46 27.13 -31.52
C PHE A 334 20.84 28.30 -32.29
N MET A 335 20.85 29.51 -31.71
CA MET A 335 20.35 30.73 -32.35
C MET A 335 21.28 31.24 -33.47
N HIS A 336 22.59 31.13 -33.29
CA HIS A 336 23.58 31.49 -34.31
C HIS A 336 23.52 30.56 -35.53
N ASP A 337 23.33 29.24 -35.32
CA ASP A 337 23.18 28.28 -36.41
C ASP A 337 21.84 28.44 -37.15
N HIS A 338 20.75 28.83 -36.46
CA HIS A 338 19.45 29.10 -37.09
C HIS A 338 19.40 30.42 -37.88
N LEU A 339 20.15 31.46 -37.47
CA LEU A 339 20.20 32.74 -38.19
C LEU A 339 21.07 32.69 -39.45
N ARG A 340 22.00 31.73 -39.54
CA ARG A 340 22.90 31.57 -40.70
C ARG A 340 22.28 30.77 -41.86
N ASP A 341 21.32 29.89 -41.58
CA ASP A 341 20.73 28.99 -42.58
C ASP A 341 19.41 29.48 -43.21
N GLY A 342 18.92 30.68 -42.85
CA GLY A 342 17.79 31.31 -43.53
C GLY A 342 16.50 30.48 -43.56
N LYS A 343 16.30 29.57 -42.60
CA LYS A 343 15.09 28.73 -42.52
C LYS A 343 14.06 29.33 -41.57
N GLU A 344 12.81 29.38 -42.04
CA GLU A 344 11.65 29.83 -41.28
C GLU A 344 11.46 29.05 -39.97
N VAL A 345 11.03 29.76 -38.94
CA VAL A 345 10.73 29.22 -37.61
C VAL A 345 9.56 28.23 -37.71
N PRO A 346 9.70 26.97 -37.26
CA PRO A 346 8.58 26.05 -37.26
C PRO A 346 7.55 26.46 -36.20
N SER A 347 6.37 26.86 -36.68
CA SER A 347 5.15 26.98 -35.89
C SER A 347 4.75 25.60 -35.33
N GLY A 348 5.28 25.23 -34.17
CA GLY A 348 4.93 23.96 -33.54
C GLY A 348 5.68 23.65 -32.24
N LYS A 349 5.04 23.94 -31.10
CA LYS A 349 5.24 23.43 -29.71
C LYS A 349 6.64 23.34 -29.09
N THR A 350 7.74 23.61 -29.79
CA THR A 350 9.10 23.73 -29.23
C THR A 350 9.47 25.16 -28.82
N GLY A 351 8.71 26.17 -29.29
CA GLY A 351 8.92 27.59 -28.95
C GLY A 351 8.56 28.00 -27.51
N PHE A 352 7.81 27.18 -26.77
CA PHE A 352 7.40 27.52 -25.40
C PHE A 352 8.53 27.40 -24.37
N ALA A 353 9.51 26.52 -24.59
CA ALA A 353 10.63 26.35 -23.66
C ALA A 353 11.64 27.49 -23.76
N SER A 354 11.82 28.07 -24.95
CA SER A 354 12.78 29.16 -25.17
C SER A 354 12.25 30.54 -24.78
N PHE A 355 10.93 30.76 -24.86
CA PHE A 355 10.30 32.02 -24.44
C PHE A 355 10.21 32.18 -22.91
N ALA A 356 10.07 31.06 -22.19
CA ALA A 356 10.01 31.05 -20.72
C ALA A 356 11.34 31.43 -20.05
N VAL A 357 12.47 31.10 -20.68
CA VAL A 357 13.81 31.45 -20.16
C VAL A 357 14.11 32.94 -20.34
N PHE A 358 13.59 33.58 -21.39
CA PHE A 358 13.85 35.00 -21.68
C PHE A 358 13.05 35.95 -20.75
N HIS A 359 11.86 35.56 -20.31
CA HIS A 359 11.06 36.35 -19.36
C HIS A 359 11.51 36.21 -17.90
N ALA A 360 12.11 35.08 -17.50
CA ALA A 360 12.58 34.88 -16.14
C ALA A 360 13.82 35.72 -15.79
N THR A 361 14.61 36.14 -16.80
CA THR A 361 15.80 36.98 -16.62
C THR A 361 15.50 38.49 -16.51
N ALA A 362 14.28 38.94 -16.82
CA ALA A 362 13.94 40.37 -16.83
C ALA A 362 13.32 40.89 -15.50
N SER A 363 13.03 40.03 -14.52
CA SER A 363 12.37 40.43 -13.26
C SER A 363 13.28 40.48 -12.03
N VAL A 364 14.60 40.56 -12.21
CA VAL A 364 15.54 40.75 -11.10
C VAL A 364 16.56 41.83 -11.44
N ILE A 365 16.13 43.09 -11.37
CA ILE A 365 17.00 44.24 -11.10
C ILE A 365 16.27 45.15 -10.10
N PRO A 366 16.92 45.59 -9.00
CA PRO A 366 16.32 46.44 -8.00
C PRO A 366 16.38 47.91 -8.45
N GLU A 367 15.27 48.64 -8.35
CA GLU A 367 15.28 50.10 -8.35
C GLU A 367 15.27 50.60 -6.90
N ASP A 368 16.38 51.23 -6.51
CA ASP A 368 16.49 52.08 -5.33
C ASP A 368 17.13 53.39 -5.76
N VAL A 369 16.39 54.52 -5.76
CA VAL A 369 16.90 55.88 -5.43
C VAL A 369 15.70 56.75 -5.00
N GLY A 370 15.70 57.23 -3.76
CA GLY A 370 14.58 57.98 -3.17
C GLY A 370 14.71 59.50 -3.07
N THR A 371 13.93 60.11 -2.17
CA THR A 371 14.24 61.34 -1.42
C THR A 371 13.08 61.70 -0.46
N ARG A 372 13.43 62.00 0.81
CA ARG A 372 12.86 62.98 1.80
C ARG A 372 11.32 62.96 2.06
N SER A 373 10.75 63.16 3.26
CA SER A 373 11.18 63.62 4.58
C SER A 373 9.98 63.51 5.56
N ALA A 374 10.29 63.46 6.87
CA ALA A 374 9.43 63.78 8.04
C ALA A 374 8.29 62.78 8.36
N GLY A 375 8.07 62.33 9.60
CA GLY A 375 8.71 62.58 10.88
C GLY A 375 7.89 61.90 12.00
N ILE A 376 8.49 61.83 13.20
CA ILE A 376 7.85 61.65 14.51
C ILE A 376 7.32 60.21 14.78
N GLY A 377 7.67 59.46 15.82
CA GLY A 377 8.51 59.70 16.99
C GLY A 377 8.43 58.50 17.95
N VAL A 378 9.59 58.16 18.54
CA VAL A 378 9.80 57.89 19.98
C VAL A 378 9.23 56.60 20.62
N SER A 379 10.20 55.74 20.99
CA SER A 379 10.37 54.99 22.27
C SER A 379 9.36 53.89 22.58
N GLY A 380 9.75 52.62 22.74
CA GLY A 380 10.76 52.06 23.65
C GLY A 380 10.07 50.85 24.33
N ARG A 381 10.68 49.80 24.87
CA ARG A 381 12.02 49.52 25.34
C ARG A 381 12.05 48.00 25.61
N ASP A 382 13.22 47.39 25.47
CA ASP A 382 13.55 46.04 25.93
C ASP A 382 13.09 45.75 27.37
N MET A 383 12.78 44.49 27.66
CA MET A 383 13.50 43.69 28.68
C MET A 383 12.86 42.29 28.85
N ARG A 384 13.61 41.24 28.46
CA ARG A 384 13.87 40.08 29.34
C ARG A 384 14.94 40.52 30.37
N PRO A 385 15.19 39.84 31.51
CA PRO A 385 14.90 38.44 31.89
C PRO A 385 14.12 38.37 33.23
N SER A 386 13.71 37.23 33.81
CA SER A 386 14.54 36.18 34.41
C SER A 386 13.67 35.09 35.06
N ARG A 387 14.25 33.88 35.09
CA ARG A 387 14.02 32.72 35.98
C ARG A 387 12.95 32.86 37.08
N GLN A 388 12.06 31.86 37.15
CA GLN A 388 12.03 30.89 38.24
C GLN A 388 11.74 29.50 37.66
#